data_AF-A0A7V9ZKQ2-F1
#
_entry.id   AF-A0A7V9ZKQ2-F1
#
_cell.length_a   1.000
_cell.length_b   1.000
_cell.length_c   1.000
_cell.angle_alpha   90.00
_cell.angle_beta   90.00
_cell.angle_gamma   90.00
#
_symmetry.space_group_name_H-M   'P 1'
#
loop_
_entity.id
_entity.type
_entity.pdbx_description
1 polymer ?
#
loop_
_entity_poly.entity_id
_entity_poly.type
_entity_poly.pdbx_seq_one_letter_code
_entity_poly.pdbx_strand_id
1 'polypeptide(L)' 'LELREEARSEKAFDRADAIRDKLQGLGVAVEDTPGGPRWRVEGP' A
#
# COMPACT_ATOMS: atom_id res chain seq x y z
N LEU A 1 -2.92 -6.55 0.14
CA LEU A 1 -1.79 -5.73 -0.38
C LEU A 1 -1.08 -6.37 -1.57
N GLU A 2 -1.39 -7.62 -1.94
CA GLU A 2 -0.83 -8.32 -3.11
C GLU A 2 -0.86 -7.48 -4.39
N LEU A 3 -1.99 -6.83 -4.73
CA LEU A 3 -2.08 -5.89 -5.88
C LEU A 3 -0.99 -4.79 -5.90
N ARG A 4 -0.52 -4.34 -4.74
CA ARG A 4 0.55 -3.34 -4.63
C ARG A 4 1.94 -3.98 -4.75
N GLU A 5 2.10 -5.22 -4.29
CA GLU A 5 3.32 -6.01 -4.46
C GLU A 5 3.49 -6.49 -5.91
N GLU A 6 2.42 -6.93 -6.58
CA GLU A 6 2.38 -7.19 -8.03
C GLU A 6 2.76 -5.93 -8.80
N ALA A 7 2.11 -4.79 -8.52
CA ALA A 7 2.47 -3.52 -9.15
C ALA A 7 3.95 -3.15 -8.93
N ARG A 8 4.52 -3.41 -7.75
CA ARG A 8 5.96 -3.23 -7.49
C ARG A 8 6.84 -4.20 -8.28
N SER A 9 6.44 -5.47 -8.38
CA SER A 9 7.12 -6.53 -9.14
C SER A 9 7.14 -6.21 -10.64
N GLU A 10 6.02 -5.73 -11.18
CA GLU A 10 5.86 -5.22 -12.55
C GLU A 10 6.56 -3.86 -12.78
N LYS A 11 7.09 -3.22 -11.73
CA LYS A 11 7.65 -1.85 -11.73
C LYS A 11 6.62 -0.77 -12.11
N ALA A 12 5.33 -1.07 -12.00
CA ALA A 12 4.21 -0.13 -12.09
C ALA A 12 4.09 0.68 -10.78
N PHE A 13 5.08 1.54 -10.51
CA PHE A 13 5.14 2.37 -9.31
C PHE A 13 3.93 3.33 -9.22
N ASP A 14 3.44 3.81 -10.35
CA ASP A 14 2.22 4.60 -10.51
C ASP A 14 0.97 3.88 -9.96
N ARG A 15 0.80 2.59 -10.27
CA ARG A 15 -0.26 1.75 -9.68
C ARG A 15 -0.05 1.53 -8.18
N ALA A 16 1.19 1.29 -7.75
CA ALA A 16 1.51 1.07 -6.35
C ALA A 16 1.19 2.30 -5.49
N ASP A 17 1.50 3.50 -5.98
CA ASP A 17 1.21 4.76 -5.32
C ASP A 17 -0.30 5.09 -5.37
N ALA A 18 -0.99 4.87 -6.50
CA ALA A 18 -2.45 5.05 -6.57
C ALA A 18 -3.21 4.13 -5.57
N ILE A 19 -2.71 2.92 -5.30
CA ILE A 19 -3.25 2.03 -4.27
C ILE A 19 -2.95 2.59 -2.86
N ARG A 20 -1.74 3.12 -2.63
CA ARG A 20 -1.34 3.74 -1.36
C ARG A 20 -2.21 4.96 -1.04
N ASP A 21 -2.37 5.88 -1.97
CA ASP A 21 -3.14 7.11 -1.80
C ASP A 21 -4.61 6.81 -1.48
N LYS A 22 -5.19 5.82 -2.18
CA LYS A 22 -6.55 5.35 -1.91
C LYS A 22 -6.70 4.73 -0.52
N LEU A 23 -5.68 4.02 -0.03
CA LEU A 23 -5.67 3.48 1.33
C LEU A 23 -5.53 4.60 2.38
N GLN A 24 -4.63 5.57 2.16
CA GLN A 24 -4.50 6.74 3.06
C GLN A 24 -5.80 7.57 3.12
N GLY A 25 -6.48 7.77 1.98
CA GLY A 25 -7.79 8.44 1.93
C GLY A 25 -8.93 7.70 2.66
N LEU A 26 -8.73 6.42 3.00
CA LEU A 26 -9.63 5.61 3.84
C LEU A 26 -9.16 5.52 5.31
N GLY A 27 -8.15 6.31 5.70
CA GLY A 27 -7.53 6.22 7.03
C GLY A 27 -6.63 5.00 7.22
N VAL A 28 -6.18 4.35 6.14
CA VAL A 28 -5.33 3.15 6.21
C VAL A 28 -3.88 3.51 5.88
N ALA A 29 -3.06 3.62 6.92
CA ALA A 29 -1.62 3.75 6.79
C ALA A 29 -1.00 2.41 6.38
N VAL A 30 -0.11 2.42 5.36
CA VAL A 30 0.61 1.25 4.86
C VAL A 30 2.11 1.47 5.02
N GLU A 31 2.80 0.50 5.60
CA GLU A 31 4.22 0.54 5.93
C GLU A 31 4.98 -0.63 5.28
N ASP A 32 6.04 -0.29 4.56
CA ASP A 32 6.96 -1.24 3.93
C ASP A 32 7.85 -1.92 4.98
N THR A 33 7.72 -3.24 5.15
CA THR A 33 8.69 -4.00 5.97
C THR A 33 9.27 -5.21 5.20
N PRO A 34 10.52 -5.62 5.47
CA PRO A 34 11.11 -6.82 4.86
C PRO A 34 10.36 -8.13 5.15
N GLY A 35 9.52 -8.15 6.20
CA GLY A 35 8.65 -9.29 6.54
C GLY A 35 7.27 -9.25 5.87
N GLY A 36 7.07 -8.33 4.92
CA GLY A 36 5.78 -8.09 4.24
C GLY A 36 5.18 -6.72 4.59
N PRO A 37 4.21 -6.25 3.79
CA PRO A 37 3.65 -4.92 3.95
C PRO A 37 2.66 -4.89 5.12
N ARG A 38 2.96 -4.08 6.14
CA ARG A 38 2.08 -3.87 7.29
C ARG A 38 1.09 -2.76 6.98
N TRP A 39 -0.08 -2.82 7.60
CA TRP A 39 -1.07 -1.77 7.51
C TRP A 39 -1.77 -1.57 8.85
N ARG A 40 -2.21 -0.33 9.08
CA ARG A 40 -2.96 0.08 10.27
C ARG A 40 -4.12 0.95 9.80
N VAL A 41 -5.31 0.67 10.32
CA VAL A 41 -6.43 1.60 10.21
C VAL A 41 -6.27 2.60 11.36
N GLU A 42 -6.06 3.86 11.02
CA GLU A 42 -6.22 4.98 11.95
C GLU A 42 -7.71 5.25 12.06
N GLY A 43 -8.33 4.63 13.06
CA GLY A 43 -9.70 4.95 13.45
C GLY A 43 -9.78 6.37 14.03
N PRO A 44 -10.99 6.98 14.01
CA PRO A 44 -11.23 8.30 14.60
C PRO A 44 -11.07 8.32 16.13
#